data_AF-A0A2R6T7P6-F1
#
_entry.id   AF-A0A2R6T7P6-F1
#
_cell.length_a   1.000
_cell.length_b   1.000
_cell.length_c   1.000
_cell.angle_alpha   90.00
_cell.angle_beta   90.00
_cell.angle_gamma   90.00
#
_symmetry.space_group_name_H-M   'P 1'
#
loop_
_entity.id
_entity.type
_entity.pdbx_description
1 polymer ?
#
loop_
_entity_poly.entity_id
_entity_poly.type
_entity_poly.pdbx_seq_one_letter_code
_entity_poly.pdbx_strand_id
1 'polypeptide(L)'
;MKVRSDLPLDPEVIKSIHRSRVREKTLLFLDDIFPKSSYLSQIGREIKSDPSNVKGCLEGMGERYKAERSLIELGLVEEVDERYRVSERGRDIAEKIKRSSFPKMRS
;
A
#
# COMPACT_ATOMS: atom_id res chain seq x y z
N MET A 1 8.71 -24.77 -3.68
CA MET A 1 8.91 -24.24 -2.31
C MET A 1 8.22 -22.91 -2.23
N LYS A 2 7.25 -22.75 -1.31
CA LYS A 2 6.49 -21.52 -1.10
C LYS A 2 6.91 -20.98 0.26
N VAL A 3 7.95 -20.15 0.29
CA VAL A 3 8.34 -19.42 1.50
C VAL A 3 7.30 -18.34 1.64
N ARG A 4 6.23 -18.62 2.39
CA ARG A 4 5.24 -17.61 2.77
C ARG A 4 5.92 -16.72 3.80
N SER A 5 6.16 -15.47 3.42
CA SER A 5 6.53 -14.31 4.22
C SER A 5 5.91 -14.32 5.62
N ASP A 6 6.60 -14.97 6.54
CA ASP A 6 6.29 -15.11 7.96
C ASP A 6 7.00 -14.03 8.80
N LEU A 7 7.39 -12.91 8.16
CA LEU A 7 7.67 -11.68 8.89
C LEU A 7 6.40 -11.28 9.66
N PRO A 8 6.45 -11.08 10.98
CA PRO A 8 5.28 -10.69 11.75
C PRO A 8 4.67 -9.43 11.13
N LEU A 9 3.43 -9.58 10.66
CA LEU A 9 2.68 -8.51 10.04
C LEU A 9 2.38 -7.49 11.14
N ASP A 10 3.14 -6.41 11.11
CA ASP A 10 3.24 -5.45 12.19
C ASP A 10 1.87 -4.76 12.41
N PRO A 11 1.25 -4.90 13.60
CA PRO A 11 0.02 -4.20 13.93
C PRO A 11 0.11 -2.69 13.71
N GLU A 12 1.29 -2.09 13.86
CA GLU A 12 1.51 -0.67 13.61
C GLU A 12 1.45 -0.32 12.11
N VAL A 13 1.89 -1.22 11.23
CA VAL A 13 1.72 -1.08 9.78
C VAL A 13 0.24 -1.07 9.43
N ILE A 14 -0.54 -2.04 9.91
CA ILE A 14 -1.99 -2.12 9.64
C ILE A 14 -2.70 -0.86 10.18
N LYS A 15 -2.40 -0.43 11.41
CA LYS A 15 -2.92 0.82 11.97
C LYS A 15 -2.48 2.05 11.16
N SER A 16 -1.27 2.06 10.61
CA SER A 16 -0.80 3.13 9.74
C SER A 16 -1.67 3.19 8.49
N ILE A 17 -1.88 2.07 7.80
CA ILE A 17 -2.70 2.02 6.60
C ILE A 17 -4.14 2.50 6.87
N HIS A 18 -4.83 1.94 7.88
CA HIS A 18 -6.21 2.33 8.20
C HIS A 18 -6.38 3.81 8.57
N ARG A 19 -5.34 4.47 9.11
CA ARG A 19 -5.38 5.90 9.44
C ARG A 19 -5.26 6.82 8.22
N SER A 20 -4.99 6.29 7.02
CA SER A 20 -4.88 7.07 5.79
C SER A 20 -5.57 6.39 4.62
N ARG A 21 -6.70 6.99 4.21
CA ARG A 21 -7.48 6.50 3.07
C ARG A 21 -6.71 6.51 1.75
N VAL A 22 -5.74 7.43 1.59
CA VAL A 22 -4.87 7.47 0.41
C VAL A 22 -3.92 6.27 0.39
N ARG A 23 -3.31 5.92 1.54
CA ARG A 23 -2.45 4.73 1.65
C ARG A 23 -3.22 3.45 1.39
N GLU A 24 -4.38 3.30 2.02
CA GLU A 24 -5.24 2.13 1.85
C GLU A 24 -5.60 1.95 0.37
N LYS A 25 -6.17 2.98 -0.27
CA LYS A 25 -6.54 2.91 -1.69
C LYS A 25 -5.34 2.66 -2.60
N THR A 26 -4.19 3.27 -2.33
CA THR A 26 -2.97 3.10 -3.14
C THR A 26 -2.49 1.65 -3.08
N LEU A 27 -2.40 1.09 -1.87
CA LEU A 27 -1.95 -0.29 -1.67
C LEU A 27 -2.92 -1.29 -2.30
N LEU A 28 -4.22 -1.10 -2.13
CA LEU A 28 -5.25 -1.97 -2.71
C LEU A 28 -5.25 -1.90 -4.25
N PHE A 29 -5.12 -0.71 -4.83
CA PHE A 29 -5.01 -0.56 -6.28
C PHE A 29 -3.79 -1.28 -6.85
N LEU A 30 -2.61 -1.14 -6.21
CA LEU A 30 -1.40 -1.82 -6.66
C LEU A 30 -1.48 -3.35 -6.52
N ASP A 31 -2.18 -3.86 -5.51
CA ASP A 31 -2.50 -5.29 -5.38
C ASP A 31 -3.47 -5.78 -6.47
N ASP A 32 -4.48 -4.98 -6.81
CA ASP A 32 -5.46 -5.34 -7.85
C ASP A 32 -4.85 -5.47 -9.25
N ILE A 33 -3.76 -4.75 -9.53
CA ILE A 33 -3.04 -4.82 -10.82
C ILE A 33 -1.83 -5.77 -10.79
N PHE A 34 -1.51 -6.41 -9.66
CA PHE A 34 -0.36 -7.30 -9.55
C PHE A 34 -0.39 -8.42 -10.61
N PRO A 35 0.73 -8.76 -11.28
CA PRO A 35 2.12 -8.33 -11.02
C PRO A 35 2.57 -7.05 -11.76
N LYS A 36 1.64 -6.23 -12.25
CA LYS A 36 1.99 -5.01 -13.01
C LYS A 36 2.40 -3.85 -12.08
N SER A 37 3.14 -2.91 -12.65
CA SER A 37 3.44 -1.61 -12.03
C SER A 37 2.64 -0.48 -12.70
N SER A 38 2.48 0.65 -12.01
CA SER A 38 1.75 1.82 -12.52
C SER A 38 2.48 3.13 -12.23
N TYR A 39 2.29 4.13 -13.09
CA TYR A 39 2.83 5.48 -12.87
C TYR A 39 2.05 6.22 -11.79
N LEU A 40 2.72 7.16 -11.12
CA LEU A 40 2.12 8.05 -10.12
C LEU A 40 0.79 8.68 -10.58
N SER A 41 0.79 9.22 -11.80
CA SER A 41 -0.36 9.91 -12.39
C SER A 41 -1.56 8.97 -12.59
N GLN A 42 -1.30 7.74 -13.01
CA GLN A 42 -2.33 6.73 -13.19
C GLN A 42 -2.88 6.25 -11.84
N ILE A 43 -2.01 6.04 -10.84
CA ILE A 43 -2.43 5.71 -9.48
C ILE A 43 -3.36 6.81 -8.93
N GLY A 44 -2.95 8.08 -9.03
CA GLY A 44 -3.75 9.23 -8.59
C GLY A 44 -5.13 9.30 -9.27
N ARG A 45 -5.18 9.06 -10.58
CA ARG A 45 -6.44 9.00 -11.34
C ARG A 45 -7.37 7.91 -10.81
N GLU A 46 -6.87 6.69 -10.63
CA GLU A 46 -7.68 5.54 -10.23
C GLU A 46 -8.20 5.67 -8.79
N ILE A 47 -7.37 6.13 -7.87
CA ILE A 47 -7.78 6.27 -6.45
C ILE A 47 -8.52 7.57 -6.16
N LYS A 48 -8.62 8.46 -7.17
CA LYS A 48 -9.20 9.81 -7.09
C LYS A 48 -8.49 10.68 -6.04
N SER A 49 -7.17 10.81 -6.18
CA SER A 49 -6.32 11.63 -5.30
C SER A 49 -5.25 12.38 -6.09
N ASP A 50 -4.88 13.58 -5.62
CA ASP A 50 -3.85 14.38 -6.27
C ASP A 50 -2.47 13.69 -6.28
N PRO A 51 -1.68 13.83 -7.35
CA PRO A 51 -0.37 13.19 -7.47
C PRO A 51 0.58 13.47 -6.29
N SER A 52 0.54 14.67 -5.70
CA SER A 52 1.36 15.01 -4.54
C SER A 52 1.00 14.20 -3.29
N ASN A 53 -0.29 13.91 -3.08
CA ASN A 53 -0.75 13.08 -1.96
C ASN A 53 -0.35 11.62 -2.18
N VAL A 54 -0.45 11.15 -3.43
CA VAL A 54 -0.01 9.79 -3.81
C VAL A 54 1.51 9.66 -3.63
N LYS A 55 2.28 10.66 -4.06
CA LYS A 55 3.74 10.63 -3.95
C LYS A 55 4.19 10.71 -2.49
N GLY A 56 3.58 11.58 -1.68
CA GLY A 56 3.83 11.63 -0.23
C GLY A 56 3.43 10.34 0.51
N CYS A 57 2.43 9.62 0.01
CA CYS A 57 2.05 8.29 0.50
C CYS A 57 3.06 7.20 0.12
N LEU A 58 3.60 7.24 -1.10
CA LEU A 58 4.52 6.24 -1.63
C LEU A 58 5.94 6.41 -1.08
N GLU A 59 6.49 7.62 -1.16
CA GLU A 59 7.91 7.93 -0.89
C GLU A 59 8.11 8.68 0.44
N GLY A 60 7.08 9.38 0.94
CA GLY A 60 7.27 10.42 1.94
C GLY A 60 7.70 11.75 1.32
N MET A 61 7.36 12.85 1.97
CA MET A 61 7.56 14.22 1.46
C MET A 61 7.69 15.22 2.63
N GLY A 62 8.95 15.49 3.01
CA GLY A 62 9.29 16.51 4.01
C GLY A 62 8.64 16.30 5.38
N GLU A 63 8.41 17.39 6.12
CA GLU A 63 7.88 17.31 7.49
C GLU A 63 6.40 16.86 7.58
N ARG A 64 5.60 17.10 6.53
CA ARG A 64 4.17 16.72 6.53
C ARG A 64 3.94 15.24 6.25
N TYR A 65 4.80 14.61 5.46
CA TYR A 65 4.73 13.18 5.14
C TYR A 65 6.00 12.49 5.61
N LYS A 66 5.99 12.05 6.88
CA LYS A 66 7.12 11.33 7.49
C LYS A 66 7.50 10.11 6.64
N ALA A 67 8.73 10.08 6.13
CA ALA A 67 9.26 9.03 5.28
C ALA A 67 9.05 7.64 5.89
N GLU A 68 9.28 7.48 7.20
CA GLU A 68 9.07 6.24 7.98
C GLU A 68 7.69 5.59 7.83
N ARG A 69 6.70 6.33 7.34
CA ARG A 69 5.32 5.86 7.19
C ARG A 69 4.89 5.73 5.73
N SER A 70 5.80 5.94 4.79
CA SER A 70 5.57 5.77 3.36
C SER A 70 5.43 4.29 3.01
N LEU A 71 4.74 3.97 1.92
CA LEU A 71 4.54 2.57 1.54
C LEU A 71 5.85 1.89 1.13
N ILE A 72 6.82 2.65 0.60
CA ILE A 72 8.15 2.15 0.25
C ILE A 72 8.96 1.84 1.51
N GLU A 73 9.04 2.77 2.47
CA GLU A 73 9.79 2.55 3.72
C GLU A 73 9.20 1.42 4.58
N LEU A 74 7.88 1.21 4.51
CA LEU A 74 7.22 0.09 5.17
C LEU A 74 7.42 -1.27 4.44
N GLY A 75 8.12 -1.26 3.30
CA GLY A 75 8.41 -2.43 2.47
C GLY A 75 7.18 -3.02 1.78
N LEU A 76 6.13 -2.22 1.57
CA LEU A 76 4.85 -2.67 0.99
C LEU A 76 4.77 -2.41 -0.52
N VAL A 77 5.55 -1.44 -1.01
CA VAL A 77 5.58 -1.02 -2.41
C VAL A 77 7.04 -0.85 -2.82
N GLU A 78 7.33 -1.10 -4.08
CA GLU A 78 8.64 -0.90 -4.70
C GLU A 78 8.50 0.06 -5.89
N GLU A 79 9.51 0.88 -6.11
CA GLU A 79 9.66 1.66 -7.33
C GLU A 79 10.57 0.93 -8.33
N VAL A 80 10.12 0.80 -9.58
CA VAL A 80 10.83 0.16 -10.70
C VAL A 80 10.59 1.01 -11.96
N ASP A 81 11.66 1.57 -12.51
CA ASP A 81 11.62 2.40 -13.74
C ASP A 81 10.55 3.50 -13.69
N GLU A 82 10.54 4.32 -12.63
CA GLU A 82 9.58 5.41 -12.37
C GLU A 82 8.11 4.96 -12.19
N ARG A 83 7.90 3.66 -11.95
CA ARG A 83 6.58 3.05 -11.71
C ARG A 83 6.58 2.36 -10.36
N TYR A 84 5.40 2.25 -9.76
CA TYR A 84 5.23 1.60 -8.45
C TYR A 84 4.54 0.27 -8.61
N ARG A 85 5.00 -0.74 -7.88
CA ARG A 85 4.39 -2.07 -7.78
C ARG A 85 4.27 -2.50 -6.33
N VAL A 86 3.25 -3.29 -6.01
CA VAL A 86 3.13 -3.89 -4.67
C VAL A 86 4.21 -4.96 -4.48
N SER A 87 4.81 -5.03 -3.29
CA SER A 87 5.74 -6.11 -2.90
C SER A 87 4.96 -7.34 -2.42
N GLU A 88 5.59 -8.51 -2.28
CA GLU A 88 4.93 -9.70 -1.70
C GLU A 88 4.36 -9.42 -0.30
N ARG A 89 5.13 -8.72 0.55
CA ARG A 89 4.68 -8.26 1.88
C ARG A 89 3.49 -7.31 1.78
N GLY A 90 3.50 -6.41 0.78
CA GLY A 90 2.39 -5.50 0.51
C GLY A 90 1.09 -6.23 0.19
N ARG A 91 1.17 -7.35 -0.55
CA ARG A 91 0.02 -8.19 -0.88
C ARG A 91 -0.57 -8.87 0.35
N ASP A 92 0.27 -9.41 1.23
CA ASP A 92 -0.19 -10.03 2.48
C ASP A 92 -0.96 -9.03 3.36
N ILE A 93 -0.51 -7.79 3.41
CA ILE A 93 -1.20 -6.70 4.12
C ILE A 93 -2.49 -6.30 3.40
N ALA A 94 -2.48 -6.17 2.07
CA ALA A 94 -3.66 -5.84 1.27
C ALA A 94 -4.77 -6.88 1.44
N GLU A 95 -4.44 -8.17 1.39
CA GLU A 95 -5.39 -9.26 1.62
C GLU A 95 -6.04 -9.20 3.01
N LYS A 96 -5.24 -8.87 4.04
CA LYS A 96 -5.76 -8.68 5.40
C LYS A 96 -6.72 -7.50 5.50
N ILE A 97 -6.37 -6.36 4.90
CA ILE A 97 -7.24 -5.18 4.86
C ILE A 97 -8.55 -5.53 4.18
N LYS A 98 -8.50 -6.17 3.00
CA LYS A 98 -9.68 -6.67 2.29
C LYS A 98 -10.54 -7.54 3.21
N ARG A 99 -9.95 -8.52 3.91
CA ARG A 99 -10.66 -9.41 4.86
C ARG A 99 -11.23 -8.69 6.08
N SER A 100 -10.57 -7.66 6.62
CA SER A 100 -11.06 -6.87 7.75
C SER A 100 -12.21 -5.93 7.36
N SER A 101 -12.22 -5.45 6.11
CA SER A 101 -13.29 -4.60 5.57
C SER A 101 -14.56 -5.36 5.22
N PHE A 102 -14.51 -6.69 5.09
CA PHE A 102 -15.70 -7.54 5.08
C PHE A 102 -16.06 -7.93 6.52
N PRO A 103 -17.21 -7.48 7.09
CA PRO A 103 -17.66 -8.01 8.37
C PRO A 103 -17.82 -9.53 8.22
N LYS A 104 -17.22 -10.31 9.13
CA LYS A 104 -17.55 -11.73 9.29
C LYS A 104 -19.07 -11.82 9.35
N MET A 105 -19.71 -12.40 8.34
CA MET A 105 -21.04 -12.98 8.51
C MET A 105 -20.88 -13.98 9.65
N ARG A 106 -21.38 -13.60 10.83
CA ARG A 106 -21.46 -14.47 11.98
C ARG A 106 -22.43 -15.59 11.61
N SER A 107 -21.89 -16.78 11.40
CA SER A 107 -22.62 -18.05 11.53
C SER A 107 -23.02 -18.27 12.98
#